data_AF-A0A1I1XUX7-F1
#
_entry.id   AF-A0A1I1XUX7-F1
#
_cell.length_a   1.000
_cell.length_b   1.000
_cell.length_c   1.000
_cell.angle_alpha   90.00
_cell.angle_beta   90.00
_cell.angle_gamma   90.00
#
_symmetry.space_group_name_H-M   'P 1'
#
loop_
_entity.id
_entity.type
_entity.pdbx_description
1 polymer ?
#
loop_
_entity_poly.entity_id
_entity_poly.type
_entity_poly.pdbx_seq_one_letter_code
_entity_poly.pdbx_strand_id
1 'polypeptide(L)'
;MKPTIFFLINSINLDRGGLTRASLKQASFFAEMGYKTYMLTFNFNANYPKIRKKLYDMGKVHKNVVIPNMYEELEGYDKPLIARRPPKKASLTELSEGYTLEKRSDRNAYRVHKNGQYYKYIALNKNNVLNFIDYYNENRYRIKRETFDLWGNMKKTAYMDFATNNARQIVYYDLNGHAYLSQWNHPAKNTVQRLFLFDKDSSVKAAYVNDDISHKVDWLHHTIERLGGNKSVVISDTRSTDEVLLQLNHPKAAKIWRMHSSHLEVPFTEDAPISDKVAPGLNNIEKFDSAVFLTEEQKRDVIDRFGDTGNINVIPHYHASPGTKMDKIKSFFSRDEKDKKLAVIISRLSSLKRIDHSIKAFKTVVEKMPDAKLEIWGTGEEEKKLQHLINKSGLSHNVILKGYTHDPDKIYQRGLFSLMTSKKEGFALSVLESMYHKTPVISYKIKYGPSDMIVNNDNGFILDHADIEALADRMIYMFENPEETIKMGENARRYIDKHFNKTVYKEKWMATVDAALKSKFGK
;
A
#
# COMPACT_ATOMS: atom_id res chain seq x y z
N MET A 1 31.82 -1.29 4.90
CA MET A 1 30.94 -1.27 3.72
C MET A 1 29.49 -1.32 4.20
N LYS A 2 28.57 -0.53 3.62
CA LYS A 2 27.14 -0.55 4.02
C LYS A 2 26.50 -1.91 3.68
N PRO A 3 25.59 -2.44 4.52
CA PRO A 3 24.86 -3.66 4.19
C PRO A 3 23.96 -3.44 2.96
N THR A 4 23.65 -4.53 2.27
CA THR A 4 22.60 -4.52 1.25
C THR A 4 21.23 -4.54 1.93
N ILE A 5 20.28 -3.74 1.45
CA ILE A 5 18.92 -3.68 2.00
C ILE A 5 17.93 -4.33 1.04
N PHE A 6 17.18 -5.31 1.53
CA PHE A 6 16.10 -5.98 0.82
C PHE A 6 14.76 -5.61 1.47
N PHE A 7 13.85 -5.06 0.68
CA PHE A 7 12.45 -4.85 1.08
C PHE A 7 11.60 -5.96 0.52
N LEU A 8 10.83 -6.63 1.38
CA LEU A 8 9.86 -7.64 0.98
C LEU A 8 8.49 -7.00 0.79
N ILE A 9 7.91 -7.18 -0.40
CA ILE A 9 6.55 -6.78 -0.71
C ILE A 9 5.91 -7.81 -1.64
N ASN A 10 4.65 -8.18 -1.44
CA ASN A 10 4.05 -9.17 -2.34
C ASN A 10 3.90 -8.63 -3.77
N SER A 11 3.45 -7.39 -3.93
CA SER A 11 3.18 -6.79 -5.25
C SER A 11 3.28 -5.26 -5.28
N ILE A 12 3.69 -4.72 -6.43
CA ILE A 12 3.64 -3.28 -6.74
C ILE A 12 2.60 -2.96 -7.83
N ASN A 13 1.99 -1.77 -7.76
CA ASN A 13 1.12 -1.22 -8.81
C ASN A 13 1.11 0.32 -8.73
N LEU A 14 0.54 0.97 -9.74
CA LEU A 14 0.45 2.44 -9.82
C LEU A 14 -0.62 3.03 -8.89
N ASP A 15 -1.71 2.30 -8.67
CA ASP A 15 -2.91 2.81 -8.01
C ASP A 15 -3.09 2.31 -6.57
N ARG A 16 -2.03 1.74 -5.93
CA ARG A 16 -2.16 1.18 -4.56
C ARG A 16 -2.10 2.24 -3.46
N GLY A 17 -2.72 1.88 -2.33
CA GLY A 17 -2.87 2.72 -1.13
C GLY A 17 -1.57 3.03 -0.36
N GLY A 18 -1.72 3.70 0.78
CA GLY A 18 -0.62 4.32 1.55
C GLY A 18 0.57 3.41 1.90
N LEU A 19 0.34 2.11 2.14
CA LEU A 19 1.40 1.16 2.51
C LEU A 19 2.46 0.98 1.42
N THR A 20 2.06 0.67 0.18
CA THR A 20 3.00 0.49 -0.93
C THR A 20 3.78 1.77 -1.21
N ARG A 21 3.12 2.94 -1.09
CA ARG A 21 3.79 4.24 -1.21
C ARG A 21 4.83 4.46 -0.10
N ALA A 22 4.51 4.08 1.14
CA ALA A 22 5.44 4.18 2.27
C ALA A 22 6.67 3.28 2.08
N SER A 23 6.49 2.03 1.65
CA SER A 23 7.60 1.12 1.34
C SER A 23 8.49 1.63 0.20
N LEU A 24 7.90 2.14 -0.88
CA LEU A 24 8.67 2.72 -2.00
C LEU A 24 9.46 3.95 -1.56
N LYS A 25 8.85 4.83 -0.74
CA LYS A 25 9.52 6.00 -0.17
C LYS A 25 10.68 5.58 0.73
N GLN A 26 10.51 4.54 1.54
CA GLN A 26 11.56 4.03 2.41
C GLN A 26 12.71 3.39 1.63
N ALA A 27 12.43 2.53 0.64
CA ALA A 27 13.46 1.97 -0.22
C ALA A 27 14.24 3.07 -0.95
N SER A 28 13.53 4.10 -1.42
CA SER A 28 14.13 5.30 -2.02
C SER A 28 15.05 6.03 -1.05
N PHE A 29 14.61 6.20 0.20
CA PHE A 29 15.39 6.83 1.26
C PHE A 29 16.73 6.11 1.52
N PHE A 30 16.74 4.78 1.62
CA PHE A 30 17.99 4.02 1.75
C PHE A 30 18.89 4.15 0.51
N ALA A 31 18.31 4.11 -0.69
CA ALA A 31 19.05 4.29 -1.92
C ALA A 31 19.67 5.70 -2.06
N GLU A 32 18.96 6.76 -1.63
CA GLU A 32 19.47 8.13 -1.54
C GLU A 32 20.66 8.23 -0.60
N MET A 33 20.66 7.45 0.48
CA MET A 33 21.77 7.34 1.42
C MET A 33 22.93 6.48 0.89
N GLY A 34 22.87 5.98 -0.34
CA GLY A 34 23.93 5.19 -0.97
C GLY A 34 23.96 3.72 -0.54
N TYR A 35 22.88 3.18 0.01
CA TYR A 35 22.74 1.73 0.21
C TYR A 35 22.42 1.06 -1.13
N LYS A 36 22.93 -0.17 -1.32
CA LYS A 36 22.40 -1.06 -2.37
C LYS A 36 21.02 -1.51 -1.89
N THR A 37 19.99 -1.14 -2.64
CA THR A 37 18.60 -1.34 -2.21
C THR A 37 17.81 -2.11 -3.25
N TYR A 38 17.18 -3.20 -2.82
CA TYR A 38 16.33 -4.05 -3.63
C TYR A 38 14.93 -4.11 -3.03
N MET A 39 13.90 -4.05 -3.87
CA MET A 39 12.52 -4.31 -3.49
C MET A 39 12.03 -5.58 -4.17
N LEU A 40 11.94 -6.66 -3.41
CA LEU A 40 11.66 -8.00 -3.88
C LEU A 40 10.14 -8.22 -3.95
N THR A 41 9.66 -8.71 -5.09
CA THR A 41 8.23 -8.98 -5.35
C THR A 41 7.94 -10.46 -5.57
N PHE A 42 6.84 -10.95 -5.00
CA PHE A 42 6.53 -12.39 -4.92
C PHE A 42 5.32 -12.85 -5.76
N ASN A 43 4.59 -11.95 -6.41
CA ASN A 43 3.49 -12.34 -7.29
C ASN A 43 3.89 -12.31 -8.77
N PHE A 44 3.16 -13.08 -9.58
CA PHE A 44 3.23 -12.96 -11.03
C PHE A 44 2.51 -11.70 -11.51
N ASN A 45 3.17 -10.88 -12.32
CA ASN A 45 2.55 -9.77 -13.03
C ASN A 45 3.27 -9.44 -14.35
N ALA A 46 2.66 -9.84 -15.47
CA ALA A 46 3.22 -9.60 -16.79
C ALA A 46 3.36 -8.10 -17.17
N ASN A 47 2.75 -7.20 -16.41
CA ASN A 47 2.86 -5.75 -16.62
C ASN A 47 4.00 -5.09 -15.83
N TYR A 48 4.80 -5.84 -15.07
CA TYR A 48 5.88 -5.26 -14.27
C TYR A 48 6.88 -4.39 -15.02
N PRO A 49 7.30 -4.71 -16.25
CA PRO A 49 8.17 -3.83 -17.02
C PRO A 49 7.58 -2.42 -17.19
N LYS A 50 6.27 -2.33 -17.44
CA LYS A 50 5.54 -1.05 -17.59
C LYS A 50 5.30 -0.36 -16.25
N ILE A 51 4.96 -1.11 -15.21
CA ILE A 51 4.73 -0.56 -13.86
C ILE A 51 6.02 0.05 -13.32
N ARG A 52 7.15 -0.69 -13.38
CA ARG A 52 8.47 -0.20 -12.95
C ARG A 52 8.85 1.08 -13.69
N LYS A 53 8.77 1.08 -15.03
CA LYS A 53 9.08 2.26 -15.84
C LYS A 53 8.30 3.48 -15.36
N LYS A 54 6.97 3.35 -15.21
CA LYS A 54 6.12 4.44 -14.76
C LYS A 54 6.44 4.91 -13.34
N LEU A 55 6.75 4.00 -12.40
CA LEU A 55 7.15 4.39 -11.05
C LEU A 55 8.43 5.24 -11.05
N TYR A 56 9.41 4.88 -11.89
CA TYR A 56 10.62 5.71 -12.08
C TYR A 56 10.31 7.03 -12.78
N ASP A 57 9.57 7.01 -13.89
CA ASP A 57 9.21 8.22 -14.66
C ASP A 57 8.45 9.23 -13.78
N MET A 58 7.59 8.75 -12.88
CA MET A 58 6.80 9.58 -11.95
C MET A 58 7.58 9.98 -10.69
N GLY A 59 8.85 9.59 -10.55
CA GLY A 59 9.66 9.84 -9.35
C GLY A 59 9.11 9.20 -8.08
N LYS A 60 8.27 8.15 -8.19
CA LYS A 60 7.68 7.45 -7.03
C LYS A 60 8.66 6.51 -6.35
N VAL A 61 9.75 6.17 -7.04
CA VAL A 61 10.84 5.35 -6.51
C VAL A 61 12.17 5.86 -7.05
N HIS A 62 13.20 5.88 -6.20
CA HIS A 62 14.54 6.32 -6.58
C HIS A 62 15.15 5.40 -7.64
N LYS A 63 15.85 5.98 -8.62
CA LYS A 63 16.42 5.26 -9.78
C LYS A 63 17.42 4.13 -9.43
N ASN A 64 18.02 4.19 -8.24
CA ASN A 64 18.97 3.18 -7.77
C ASN A 64 18.30 2.03 -6.98
N VAL A 65 16.99 2.11 -6.72
CA VAL A 65 16.25 0.96 -6.18
C VAL A 65 16.04 -0.01 -7.33
N VAL A 66 16.46 -1.27 -7.17
CA VAL A 66 16.17 -2.33 -8.13
C VAL A 66 14.95 -3.10 -7.65
N ILE A 67 14.05 -3.50 -8.56
CA ILE A 67 12.83 -4.24 -8.21
C ILE A 67 12.79 -5.60 -8.90
N PRO A 68 13.51 -6.62 -8.36
CA PRO A 68 13.43 -8.01 -8.81
C PRO A 68 12.05 -8.62 -8.57
N ASN A 69 11.71 -9.59 -9.42
CA ASN A 69 10.50 -10.39 -9.27
C ASN A 69 10.83 -11.87 -9.36
N MET A 70 10.31 -12.64 -8.41
CA MET A 70 10.54 -14.09 -8.33
C MET A 70 10.17 -14.81 -9.63
N TYR A 71 9.04 -14.48 -10.27
CA TYR A 71 8.61 -15.16 -11.49
C TYR A 71 9.47 -14.79 -12.71
N GLU A 72 10.00 -13.56 -12.78
CA GLU A 72 10.96 -13.19 -13.83
C GLU A 72 12.28 -13.96 -13.66
N GLU A 73 12.74 -14.17 -12.43
CA GLU A 73 13.96 -14.95 -12.18
C GLU A 73 13.75 -16.45 -12.41
N LEU A 74 12.62 -17.01 -11.97
CA LEU A 74 12.27 -18.42 -12.25
C LEU A 74 12.12 -18.71 -13.74
N GLU A 75 11.69 -17.72 -14.53
CA GLU A 75 11.67 -17.81 -15.98
C GLU A 75 13.09 -17.81 -16.60
N GLY A 76 14.09 -17.29 -15.88
CA GLY A 76 15.49 -17.26 -16.31
C GLY A 76 16.07 -15.86 -16.56
N TYR A 77 15.43 -14.78 -16.10
CA TYR A 77 16.00 -13.43 -16.20
C TYR A 77 16.82 -13.05 -14.96
N ASP A 78 18.14 -12.82 -15.14
CA ASP A 78 19.02 -12.37 -14.05
C ASP A 78 18.77 -10.93 -13.59
N LYS A 79 18.09 -10.14 -14.45
CA LYS A 79 17.78 -8.73 -14.23
C LYS A 79 16.30 -8.45 -14.53
N PRO A 80 15.68 -7.51 -13.82
CA PRO A 80 14.29 -7.15 -14.06
C PRO A 80 14.05 -6.74 -15.52
N LEU A 81 12.97 -7.28 -16.10
CA LEU A 81 12.58 -6.95 -17.47
C LEU A 81 12.28 -5.45 -17.64
N ILE A 82 12.70 -4.89 -18.78
CA ILE A 82 12.49 -3.48 -19.13
C ILE A 82 11.59 -3.39 -20.34
N ALA A 83 10.60 -2.49 -20.30
CA ALA A 83 9.74 -2.19 -21.44
C ALA A 83 10.56 -1.50 -22.55
N ARG A 84 10.96 -2.24 -23.60
CA ARG A 84 11.78 -1.70 -24.73
C ARG A 84 11.30 -2.10 -26.13
N ARG A 85 10.70 -3.28 -26.31
CA ARG A 85 10.31 -3.78 -27.64
C ARG A 85 8.90 -3.32 -28.05
N PRO A 86 8.66 -3.06 -29.36
CA PRO A 86 7.30 -2.86 -29.86
C PRO A 86 6.51 -4.15 -29.61
N PRO A 87 5.22 -4.03 -29.25
CA PRO A 87 4.45 -5.21 -28.93
C PRO A 87 3.91 -5.89 -30.21
N LYS A 88 3.83 -7.22 -30.22
CA LYS A 88 3.18 -7.97 -31.32
C LYS A 88 1.68 -7.72 -31.27
N LYS A 89 1.13 -7.08 -32.30
CA LYS A 89 -0.33 -6.91 -32.42
C LYS A 89 -0.98 -8.27 -32.64
N ALA A 90 -2.15 -8.47 -32.04
CA ALA A 90 -2.95 -9.67 -32.23
C ALA A 90 -3.51 -9.73 -33.66
N SER A 91 -3.41 -10.90 -34.29
CA SER A 91 -4.07 -11.19 -35.57
C SER A 91 -5.45 -11.77 -35.28
N LEU A 92 -6.52 -11.00 -35.50
CA LEU A 92 -7.88 -11.47 -35.22
C LEU A 92 -8.32 -12.59 -36.16
N THR A 93 -7.76 -12.66 -37.38
CA THR A 93 -8.01 -13.74 -38.33
C THR A 93 -7.40 -15.06 -37.85
N GLU A 94 -6.15 -15.03 -37.39
CA GLU A 94 -5.52 -16.22 -36.77
C GLU A 94 -6.25 -16.61 -35.50
N LEU A 95 -6.57 -15.64 -34.65
CA LEU A 95 -7.24 -15.89 -33.39
C LEU A 95 -8.69 -16.29 -33.55
N SER A 96 -9.40 -15.97 -34.63
CA SER A 96 -10.75 -16.48 -34.86
C SER A 96 -10.76 -17.88 -35.44
N GLU A 97 -9.64 -18.36 -35.99
CA GLU A 97 -9.55 -19.66 -36.69
C GLU A 97 -10.59 -19.76 -37.83
N GLY A 98 -10.97 -18.63 -38.44
CA GLY A 98 -12.02 -18.57 -39.47
C GLY A 98 -13.46 -18.64 -38.95
N TYR A 99 -13.66 -18.75 -37.64
CA TYR A 99 -14.99 -18.76 -37.02
C TYR A 99 -15.60 -17.35 -36.88
N THR A 100 -16.90 -17.30 -36.59
CA THR A 100 -17.66 -16.05 -36.45
C THR A 100 -17.13 -15.20 -35.29
N LEU A 101 -16.76 -13.96 -35.57
CA LEU A 101 -16.19 -13.02 -34.61
C LEU A 101 -17.17 -11.90 -34.27
N GLU A 102 -17.55 -11.77 -33.00
CA GLU A 102 -18.42 -10.72 -32.47
C GLU A 102 -17.59 -9.73 -31.64
N LYS A 103 -17.53 -8.46 -32.05
CA LYS A 103 -16.86 -7.41 -31.29
C LYS A 103 -17.73 -6.91 -30.14
N ARG A 104 -17.13 -6.72 -28.96
CA ARG A 104 -17.80 -6.11 -27.80
C ARG A 104 -17.87 -4.60 -27.95
N SER A 105 -19.03 -4.01 -27.67
CA SER A 105 -19.23 -2.55 -27.69
C SER A 105 -18.58 -1.86 -26.50
N ASP A 106 -18.47 -2.55 -25.35
CA ASP A 106 -18.08 -1.96 -24.07
C ASP A 106 -16.58 -2.04 -23.75
N ARG A 107 -15.79 -2.74 -24.58
CA ARG A 107 -14.38 -3.06 -24.29
C ARG A 107 -13.65 -3.53 -25.55
N ASN A 108 -12.32 -3.44 -25.55
CA ASN A 108 -11.50 -3.99 -26.64
C ASN A 108 -11.38 -5.53 -26.53
N ALA A 109 -12.49 -6.21 -26.83
CA ALA A 109 -12.57 -7.67 -26.74
C ALA A 109 -13.54 -8.25 -27.76
N TYR A 110 -13.40 -9.54 -28.02
CA TYR A 110 -14.13 -10.26 -29.05
C TYR A 110 -14.60 -11.61 -28.52
N ARG A 111 -15.75 -12.07 -29.02
CA ARG A 111 -16.26 -13.42 -28.82
C ARG A 111 -16.13 -14.18 -30.12
N VAL A 112 -15.71 -15.43 -30.04
CA VAL A 112 -15.60 -16.34 -31.18
C VAL A 112 -16.68 -17.40 -31.04
N HIS A 113 -17.47 -17.58 -32.10
CA HIS A 113 -18.54 -18.58 -32.16
C HIS A 113 -18.21 -19.63 -33.22
N LYS A 114 -17.99 -20.86 -32.78
CA LYS A 114 -17.70 -22.02 -33.65
C LYS A 114 -19.00 -22.78 -33.88
N ASN A 115 -19.53 -22.75 -35.11
CA ASN A 115 -20.80 -23.40 -35.48
C ASN A 115 -21.96 -23.04 -34.53
N GLY A 116 -22.09 -21.75 -34.19
CA GLY A 116 -23.12 -21.26 -33.26
C GLY A 116 -22.82 -21.44 -31.76
N GLN A 117 -21.76 -22.17 -31.40
CA GLN A 117 -21.35 -22.34 -30.01
C GLN A 117 -20.33 -21.30 -29.58
N TYR A 118 -20.50 -20.75 -28.37
CA TYR A 118 -19.56 -19.79 -27.80
C TYR A 118 -18.26 -20.48 -27.37
N TYR A 119 -17.21 -20.33 -28.18
CA TYR A 119 -15.98 -21.11 -28.09
C TYR A 119 -14.90 -20.40 -27.24
N LYS A 120 -14.61 -19.13 -27.53
CA LYS A 120 -13.59 -18.38 -26.80
C LYS A 120 -13.83 -16.88 -26.76
N TYR A 121 -13.23 -16.24 -25.77
CA TYR A 121 -13.24 -14.81 -25.54
C TYR A 121 -11.82 -14.27 -25.62
N ILE A 122 -11.61 -13.28 -26.49
CA ILE A 122 -10.30 -12.67 -26.74
C ILE A 122 -10.32 -11.26 -26.15
N ALA A 123 -9.45 -10.99 -25.19
CA ALA A 123 -9.25 -9.65 -24.64
C ALA A 123 -7.95 -9.04 -25.16
N LEU A 124 -8.04 -7.81 -25.69
CA LEU A 124 -6.90 -7.03 -26.13
C LEU A 124 -6.67 -5.83 -25.20
N ASN A 125 -5.42 -5.38 -25.11
CA ASN A 125 -5.12 -4.12 -24.46
C ASN A 125 -5.36 -2.92 -25.40
N LYS A 126 -5.12 -1.69 -24.92
CA LYS A 126 -5.34 -0.46 -25.70
C LYS A 126 -4.50 -0.35 -26.99
N ASN A 127 -3.42 -1.14 -27.09
CA ASN A 127 -2.51 -1.16 -28.24
C ASN A 127 -2.79 -2.36 -29.18
N ASN A 128 -3.94 -3.02 -29.04
CA ASN A 128 -4.32 -4.23 -29.79
C ASN A 128 -3.36 -5.41 -29.61
N VAL A 129 -2.72 -5.49 -28.45
CA VAL A 129 -1.89 -6.63 -28.05
C VAL A 129 -2.75 -7.57 -27.23
N LEU A 130 -2.54 -8.88 -27.39
CA LEU A 130 -3.27 -9.89 -26.65
C LEU A 130 -3.02 -9.72 -25.14
N ASN A 131 -4.10 -9.73 -24.36
CA ASN A 131 -4.04 -9.64 -22.90
C ASN A 131 -4.34 -11.02 -22.28
N PHE A 132 -5.50 -11.59 -22.64
CA PHE A 132 -5.85 -12.96 -22.28
C PHE A 132 -6.85 -13.56 -23.28
N ILE A 133 -6.92 -14.89 -23.29
CA ILE A 133 -7.96 -15.65 -23.98
C ILE A 133 -8.64 -16.57 -22.95
N ASP A 134 -9.96 -16.51 -22.84
CA ASP A 134 -10.75 -17.52 -22.13
C ASP A 134 -11.33 -18.51 -23.12
N TYR A 135 -11.24 -19.80 -22.79
CA TYR A 135 -11.83 -20.89 -23.56
C TYR A 135 -13.03 -21.45 -22.80
N TYR A 136 -14.07 -21.85 -23.53
CA TYR A 136 -15.32 -22.36 -22.97
C TYR A 136 -15.66 -23.73 -23.56
N ASN A 137 -16.33 -24.55 -22.76
CA ASN A 137 -16.98 -25.76 -23.26
C ASN A 137 -18.40 -25.44 -23.79
N GLU A 138 -19.08 -26.45 -24.32
CA GLU A 138 -20.44 -26.38 -24.88
C GLU A 138 -21.48 -25.84 -23.89
N ASN A 139 -21.24 -26.03 -22.59
CA ASN A 139 -22.09 -25.55 -21.49
C ASN A 139 -21.75 -24.14 -21.00
N ARG A 140 -20.84 -23.43 -21.71
CA ARG A 140 -20.32 -22.10 -21.35
C ARG A 140 -19.58 -22.04 -20.01
N TYR A 141 -19.09 -23.15 -19.50
CA TYR A 141 -18.09 -23.14 -18.43
C TYR A 141 -16.75 -22.76 -19.02
N ARG A 142 -16.08 -21.80 -18.38
CA ARG A 142 -14.70 -21.46 -18.76
C ARG A 142 -13.81 -22.63 -18.34
N ILE A 143 -13.09 -23.23 -19.30
CA ILE A 143 -12.22 -24.38 -19.06
C ILE A 143 -10.78 -23.96 -18.77
N LYS A 144 -10.28 -22.90 -19.44
CA LYS A 144 -8.96 -22.33 -19.19
C LYS A 144 -8.89 -20.87 -19.57
N ARG A 145 -7.91 -20.16 -19.00
CA ARG A 145 -7.46 -18.82 -19.39
C ARG A 145 -5.98 -18.83 -19.73
N GLU A 146 -5.63 -18.37 -20.92
CA GLU A 146 -4.25 -18.06 -21.31
C GLU A 146 -3.99 -16.56 -21.08
N THR A 147 -2.88 -16.21 -20.42
CA THR A 147 -2.50 -14.82 -20.13
C THR A 147 -1.20 -14.48 -20.85
N PHE A 148 -1.17 -13.28 -21.43
CA PHE A 148 -0.07 -12.80 -22.26
C PHE A 148 0.63 -11.60 -21.63
N ASP A 149 1.91 -11.42 -21.98
CA ASP A 149 2.68 -10.25 -21.57
C ASP A 149 2.44 -9.03 -22.48
N LEU A 150 3.17 -7.95 -22.18
CA LEU A 150 3.12 -6.69 -22.92
C LEU A 150 3.52 -6.83 -24.39
N TRP A 151 4.17 -7.93 -24.78
CA TRP A 151 4.68 -8.18 -26.12
C TRP A 151 3.88 -9.24 -26.88
N GLY A 152 2.88 -9.84 -26.24
CA GLY A 152 2.03 -10.87 -26.84
C GLY A 152 2.57 -12.29 -26.69
N ASN A 153 3.53 -12.53 -25.79
CA ASN A 153 3.99 -13.89 -25.48
C ASN A 153 3.08 -14.50 -24.41
N MET A 154 2.70 -15.78 -24.58
CA MET A 154 1.93 -16.50 -23.57
C MET A 154 2.82 -16.76 -22.34
N LYS A 155 2.36 -16.35 -21.16
CA LYS A 155 3.13 -16.47 -19.92
C LYS A 155 2.57 -17.49 -18.95
N LYS A 156 1.27 -17.72 -18.99
CA LYS A 156 0.62 -18.72 -18.14
C LYS A 156 -0.72 -19.19 -18.68
N THR A 157 -1.08 -20.41 -18.29
CA THR A 157 -2.39 -21.01 -18.49
C THR A 157 -2.98 -21.34 -17.13
N ALA A 158 -4.18 -20.84 -16.85
CA ALA A 158 -4.97 -21.21 -15.68
C ALA A 158 -6.10 -22.15 -16.11
N TYR A 159 -6.09 -23.38 -15.61
CA TYR A 159 -7.17 -24.36 -15.78
C TYR A 159 -8.19 -24.16 -14.68
N MET A 160 -9.46 -24.09 -15.07
CA MET A 160 -10.52 -23.60 -14.19
C MET A 160 -11.32 -24.75 -13.58
N ASP A 161 -11.71 -24.58 -12.33
CA ASP A 161 -12.72 -25.40 -11.67
C ASP A 161 -14.13 -25.02 -12.18
N PHE A 162 -14.95 -26.00 -12.54
CA PHE A 162 -16.26 -25.74 -13.15
C PHE A 162 -17.27 -25.11 -12.19
N ALA A 163 -17.26 -25.51 -10.93
CA ALA A 163 -18.24 -25.04 -9.95
C ALA A 163 -17.97 -23.59 -9.50
N THR A 164 -16.70 -23.29 -9.21
CA THR A 164 -16.29 -22.00 -8.65
C THR A 164 -15.78 -21.01 -9.68
N ASN A 165 -15.42 -21.48 -10.88
CA ASN A 165 -14.73 -20.71 -11.92
C ASN A 165 -13.42 -20.05 -11.42
N ASN A 166 -12.80 -20.65 -10.38
CA ASN A 166 -11.47 -20.30 -9.87
C ASN A 166 -10.41 -21.23 -10.48
N ALA A 167 -9.16 -20.77 -10.54
CA ALA A 167 -8.08 -21.56 -11.14
C ALA A 167 -7.74 -22.76 -10.23
N ARG A 168 -7.98 -23.98 -10.73
CA ARG A 168 -7.60 -25.24 -10.08
C ARG A 168 -6.11 -25.54 -10.26
N GLN A 169 -5.59 -25.25 -11.45
CA GLN A 169 -4.17 -25.37 -11.77
C GLN A 169 -3.72 -24.15 -12.56
N ILE A 170 -2.49 -23.68 -12.31
CA ILE A 170 -1.84 -22.64 -13.09
C ILE A 170 -0.48 -23.18 -13.53
N VAL A 171 -0.16 -23.05 -14.82
CA VAL A 171 1.15 -23.40 -15.38
C VAL A 171 1.77 -22.14 -15.96
N TYR A 172 3.03 -21.88 -15.65
CA TYR A 172 3.79 -20.72 -16.09
C TYR A 172 4.89 -21.14 -17.06
N TYR A 173 5.08 -20.36 -18.12
CA TYR A 173 5.93 -20.73 -19.26
C TYR A 173 7.03 -19.71 -19.52
N ASP A 174 8.20 -20.21 -19.95
CA ASP A 174 9.26 -19.39 -20.52
C ASP A 174 8.92 -18.93 -21.95
N LEU A 175 9.85 -18.23 -22.61
CA LEU A 175 9.64 -17.75 -23.99
C LEU A 175 9.68 -18.87 -25.04
N ASN A 176 10.17 -20.06 -24.70
CA ASN A 176 10.23 -21.21 -25.58
C ASN A 176 8.99 -22.12 -25.41
N GLY A 177 8.11 -21.81 -24.46
CA GLY A 177 6.92 -22.61 -24.15
C GLY A 177 7.17 -23.73 -23.14
N HIS A 178 8.36 -23.81 -22.52
CA HIS A 178 8.63 -24.77 -21.46
C HIS A 178 8.02 -24.29 -20.14
N ALA A 179 7.37 -25.20 -19.42
CA ALA A 179 6.85 -24.90 -18.10
C ALA A 179 8.01 -24.83 -17.10
N TYR A 180 8.15 -23.72 -16.36
CA TYR A 180 9.13 -23.59 -15.27
C TYR A 180 8.50 -23.71 -13.89
N LEU A 181 7.17 -23.54 -13.80
CA LEU A 181 6.41 -23.58 -12.57
C LEU A 181 4.98 -24.05 -12.84
N SER A 182 4.47 -24.96 -12.01
CA SER A 182 3.04 -25.26 -11.92
C SER A 182 2.54 -25.16 -10.48
N GLN A 183 1.29 -24.75 -10.32
CA GLN A 183 0.66 -24.49 -9.04
C GLN A 183 -0.76 -25.08 -9.05
N TRP A 184 -1.08 -25.89 -8.04
CA TRP A 184 -2.42 -26.43 -7.80
C TRP A 184 -3.06 -25.71 -6.63
N ASN A 185 -4.31 -25.29 -6.78
CA ASN A 185 -5.05 -24.54 -5.78
C ASN A 185 -6.29 -25.28 -5.32
N HIS A 186 -6.68 -25.04 -4.08
CA HIS A 186 -8.03 -25.36 -3.62
C HIS A 186 -9.01 -24.33 -4.20
N PRO A 187 -9.95 -24.70 -5.09
CA PRO A 187 -10.75 -23.73 -5.85
C PRO A 187 -11.68 -22.90 -4.96
N ALA A 188 -12.25 -23.47 -3.90
CA ALA A 188 -13.11 -22.72 -2.98
C ALA A 188 -12.34 -21.78 -2.01
N LYS A 189 -11.15 -22.19 -1.54
CA LYS A 189 -10.36 -21.42 -0.56
C LYS A 189 -9.32 -20.51 -1.22
N ASN A 190 -9.02 -20.74 -2.50
CA ASN A 190 -7.96 -20.10 -3.26
C ASN A 190 -6.57 -20.20 -2.59
N THR A 191 -6.34 -21.27 -1.82
CA THR A 191 -5.05 -21.58 -1.19
C THR A 191 -4.24 -22.52 -2.06
N VAL A 192 -2.91 -22.38 -2.05
CA VAL A 192 -2.00 -23.27 -2.78
C VAL A 192 -1.95 -24.62 -2.06
N GLN A 193 -2.12 -25.71 -2.80
CA GLN A 193 -2.02 -27.08 -2.30
C GLN A 193 -0.73 -27.75 -2.74
N ARG A 194 -0.27 -27.50 -3.97
CA ARG A 194 0.99 -28.05 -4.49
C ARG A 194 1.65 -27.07 -5.44
N LEU A 195 2.97 -27.03 -5.42
CA LEU A 195 3.78 -26.24 -6.32
C LEU A 195 4.93 -27.10 -6.83
N PHE A 196 5.18 -27.08 -8.14
CA PHE A 196 6.28 -27.79 -8.78
C PHE A 196 7.13 -26.81 -9.58
N LEU A 197 8.43 -26.83 -9.35
CA LEU A 197 9.42 -26.16 -10.18
C LEU A 197 10.02 -27.17 -11.15
N PHE A 198 10.32 -26.74 -12.36
CA PHE A 198 10.83 -27.59 -13.42
C PHE A 198 12.16 -27.06 -13.95
N ASP A 199 13.05 -27.96 -14.35
CA ASP A 199 14.22 -27.62 -15.14
C ASP A 199 13.87 -27.54 -16.64
N LYS A 200 14.81 -27.05 -17.46
CA LYS A 200 14.59 -26.82 -18.89
C LYS A 200 14.26 -28.10 -19.68
N ASP A 201 14.66 -29.26 -19.18
CA ASP A 201 14.34 -30.58 -19.73
C ASP A 201 12.97 -31.11 -19.28
N SER A 202 12.17 -30.27 -18.58
CA SER A 202 10.87 -30.61 -17.98
C SER A 202 10.92 -31.61 -16.82
N SER A 203 12.10 -31.94 -16.30
CA SER A 203 12.22 -32.71 -15.05
C SER A 203 11.78 -31.86 -13.85
N VAL A 204 11.26 -32.50 -12.80
CA VAL A 204 10.84 -31.80 -11.58
C VAL A 204 12.07 -31.45 -10.75
N LYS A 205 12.34 -30.16 -10.63
CA LYS A 205 13.44 -29.61 -9.84
C LYS A 205 13.13 -29.59 -8.34
N ALA A 206 11.90 -29.21 -7.99
CA ALA A 206 11.45 -29.13 -6.61
C ALA A 206 9.92 -29.25 -6.52
N ALA A 207 9.42 -29.75 -5.41
CA ALA A 207 8.00 -29.84 -5.11
C ALA A 207 7.70 -29.37 -3.69
N TYR A 208 6.65 -28.57 -3.53
CA TYR A 208 6.17 -28.06 -2.26
C TYR A 208 4.71 -28.46 -2.10
N VAL A 209 4.33 -29.01 -0.95
CA VAL A 209 2.99 -29.56 -0.69
C VAL A 209 2.41 -28.88 0.54
N ASN A 210 1.23 -28.26 0.38
CA ASN A 210 0.56 -27.43 1.39
C ASN A 210 1.48 -26.36 1.99
N ASP A 211 2.43 -25.86 1.19
CA ASP A 211 3.46 -24.92 1.58
C ASP A 211 3.68 -23.91 0.44
N ASP A 212 3.21 -22.67 0.65
CA ASP A 212 3.39 -21.57 -0.28
C ASP A 212 4.48 -20.58 0.18
N ILE A 213 5.18 -20.88 1.28
CA ILE A 213 6.17 -19.98 1.89
C ILE A 213 7.59 -20.46 1.59
N SER A 214 7.90 -21.74 1.74
CA SER A 214 9.28 -22.23 1.62
C SER A 214 9.90 -21.93 0.27
N HIS A 215 9.17 -22.09 -0.84
CA HIS A 215 9.71 -21.74 -2.17
C HIS A 215 10.07 -20.25 -2.30
N LYS A 216 9.36 -19.35 -1.60
CA LYS A 216 9.67 -17.92 -1.55
C LYS A 216 10.92 -17.68 -0.68
N VAL A 217 11.06 -18.42 0.41
CA VAL A 217 12.23 -18.39 1.30
C VAL A 217 13.47 -18.89 0.56
N ASP A 218 13.39 -20.01 -0.16
CA ASP A 218 14.49 -20.56 -0.96
C ASP A 218 14.95 -19.58 -2.04
N TRP A 219 14.00 -18.98 -2.76
CA TRP A 219 14.32 -17.91 -3.71
C TRP A 219 14.99 -16.71 -3.03
N LEU A 220 14.53 -16.32 -1.84
CA LEU A 220 15.12 -15.24 -1.06
C LEU A 220 16.55 -15.58 -0.60
N HIS A 221 16.83 -16.82 -0.20
CA HIS A 221 18.17 -17.30 0.12
C HIS A 221 19.12 -17.12 -1.08
N HIS A 222 18.75 -17.64 -2.25
CA HIS A 222 19.55 -17.48 -3.46
C HIS A 222 19.73 -16.01 -3.86
N THR A 223 18.71 -15.18 -3.66
CA THR A 223 18.76 -13.74 -3.95
C THR A 223 19.77 -13.03 -3.03
N ILE A 224 19.78 -13.35 -1.73
CA ILE A 224 20.73 -12.78 -0.77
C ILE A 224 22.16 -13.23 -1.09
N GLU A 225 22.39 -14.50 -1.45
CA GLU A 225 23.73 -14.97 -1.84
C GLU A 225 24.26 -14.24 -3.08
N ARG A 226 23.40 -13.99 -4.08
CA ARG A 226 23.79 -13.32 -5.32
C ARG A 226 23.96 -11.81 -5.18
N LEU A 227 23.08 -11.14 -4.43
CA LEU A 227 22.98 -9.67 -4.41
C LEU A 227 23.41 -9.04 -3.07
N GLY A 228 23.43 -9.81 -2.00
CA GLY A 228 23.54 -9.32 -0.62
C GLY A 228 24.95 -8.90 -0.20
N GLY A 229 25.99 -9.46 -0.83
CA GLY A 229 27.37 -9.26 -0.39
C GLY A 229 27.62 -9.85 1.00
N ASN A 230 28.50 -9.24 1.80
CA ASN A 230 28.93 -9.81 3.08
C ASN A 230 27.86 -9.74 4.19
N LYS A 231 27.10 -8.64 4.25
CA LYS A 231 26.03 -8.42 5.24
C LYS A 231 24.82 -7.77 4.57
N SER A 232 23.64 -8.25 4.93
CA SER A 232 22.36 -7.78 4.41
C SER A 232 21.36 -7.53 5.53
N VAL A 233 20.37 -6.71 5.24
CA VAL A 233 19.19 -6.50 6.08
C VAL A 233 17.96 -6.75 5.22
N VAL A 234 17.04 -7.57 5.72
CA VAL A 234 15.77 -7.88 5.06
C VAL A 234 14.63 -7.30 5.88
N ILE A 235 13.82 -6.46 5.26
CA ILE A 235 12.75 -5.70 5.88
C ILE A 235 11.41 -6.17 5.32
N SER A 236 10.50 -6.66 6.16
CA SER A 236 9.10 -6.92 5.77
C SER A 236 8.23 -5.72 6.10
N ASP A 237 7.65 -5.10 5.08
CA ASP A 237 6.68 -4.00 5.24
C ASP A 237 5.23 -4.46 5.11
N THR A 238 4.98 -5.66 4.56
CA THR A 238 3.62 -6.14 4.28
C THR A 238 3.32 -7.42 5.03
N ARG A 239 2.08 -7.56 5.53
CA ARG A 239 1.66 -8.76 6.26
C ARG A 239 1.81 -10.05 5.45
N SER A 240 1.59 -9.98 4.14
CA SER A 240 1.78 -11.12 3.23
C SER A 240 3.23 -11.60 3.07
N THR A 241 4.21 -10.88 3.63
CA THR A 241 5.63 -11.26 3.60
C THR A 241 6.20 -11.53 4.99
N ASP A 242 5.37 -11.46 6.03
CA ASP A 242 5.84 -11.66 7.41
C ASP A 242 6.28 -13.09 7.65
N GLU A 243 5.51 -14.08 7.18
CA GLU A 243 5.89 -15.50 7.30
C GLU A 243 7.17 -15.83 6.53
N VAL A 244 7.36 -15.23 5.34
CA VAL A 244 8.61 -15.36 4.57
C VAL A 244 9.79 -14.82 5.37
N LEU A 245 9.65 -13.65 5.99
CA LEU A 245 10.68 -13.08 6.83
C LEU A 245 10.92 -13.93 8.09
N LEU A 246 9.85 -14.42 8.72
CA LEU A 246 9.92 -15.21 9.94
C LEU A 246 10.72 -16.50 9.73
N GLN A 247 10.44 -17.21 8.62
CA GLN A 247 11.11 -18.46 8.24
C GLN A 247 12.50 -18.26 7.64
N LEU A 248 12.88 -17.04 7.25
CA LEU A 248 14.23 -16.76 6.77
C LEU A 248 15.28 -17.02 7.88
N ASN A 249 16.18 -17.96 7.62
CA ASN A 249 17.34 -18.21 8.47
C ASN A 249 18.64 -18.17 7.65
N HIS A 250 19.05 -16.97 7.25
CA HIS A 250 20.23 -16.77 6.42
C HIS A 250 21.44 -16.30 7.26
N PRO A 251 22.65 -16.85 7.09
CA PRO A 251 23.82 -16.45 7.88
C PRO A 251 24.21 -14.99 7.64
N LYS A 252 24.05 -14.49 6.41
CA LYS A 252 24.42 -13.11 6.00
C LYS A 252 23.31 -12.06 6.13
N ALA A 253 22.15 -12.38 6.70
CA ALA A 253 21.03 -11.43 6.72
C ALA A 253 20.41 -11.24 8.11
N ALA A 254 20.32 -9.99 8.54
CA ALA A 254 19.50 -9.57 9.67
C ALA A 254 18.05 -9.31 9.23
N LYS A 255 17.09 -9.58 10.11
CA LYS A 255 15.65 -9.47 9.88
C LYS A 255 15.06 -8.28 10.63
N ILE A 256 14.39 -7.39 9.91
CA ILE A 256 13.61 -6.30 10.49
C ILE A 256 12.13 -6.48 10.12
N TRP A 257 11.29 -6.71 11.11
CA TRP A 257 9.84 -6.75 10.93
C TRP A 257 9.24 -5.38 11.22
N ARG A 258 8.46 -4.81 10.30
CA ARG A 258 7.85 -3.48 10.48
C ARG A 258 6.34 -3.55 10.46
N MET A 259 5.68 -2.90 11.42
CA MET A 259 4.23 -2.80 11.48
C MET A 259 3.76 -1.42 11.00
N HIS A 260 2.74 -1.39 10.13
CA HIS A 260 2.18 -0.16 9.55
C HIS A 260 0.72 0.12 9.94
N SER A 261 0.08 -0.81 10.65
CA SER A 261 -1.31 -0.72 11.09
C SER A 261 -1.40 -0.91 12.60
N SER A 262 -2.53 -0.55 13.20
CA SER A 262 -2.84 -1.02 14.55
C SER A 262 -2.92 -2.55 14.57
N HIS A 263 -2.46 -3.14 15.67
CA HIS A 263 -2.54 -4.58 15.93
C HIS A 263 -3.87 -5.00 16.56
N LEU A 264 -4.72 -4.05 16.93
CA LEU A 264 -5.94 -4.27 17.69
C LEU A 264 -7.14 -4.47 16.76
N GLU A 265 -8.00 -5.42 17.11
CA GLU A 265 -9.37 -5.53 16.60
C GLU A 265 -10.35 -4.73 17.45
N VAL A 266 -11.62 -4.65 17.01
CA VAL A 266 -12.70 -3.98 17.75
C VAL A 266 -12.74 -4.55 19.19
N PRO A 267 -12.78 -3.71 20.25
CA PRO A 267 -13.11 -2.27 20.28
C PRO A 267 -11.93 -1.29 20.12
N PHE A 268 -10.72 -1.77 19.79
CA PHE A 268 -9.50 -0.96 19.62
C PHE A 268 -8.95 -0.30 20.90
N THR A 269 -9.23 -0.91 22.05
CA THR A 269 -8.62 -0.60 23.36
C THR A 269 -7.32 -1.37 23.56
N GLU A 270 -6.50 -1.01 24.55
CA GLU A 270 -5.20 -1.65 24.84
C GLU A 270 -5.29 -3.17 25.03
N ASP A 271 -6.37 -3.63 25.66
CA ASP A 271 -6.71 -5.01 25.96
C ASP A 271 -7.49 -5.73 24.84
N ALA A 272 -7.82 -5.03 23.75
CA ALA A 272 -8.62 -5.60 22.67
C ALA A 272 -7.91 -6.79 21.99
N PRO A 273 -8.67 -7.71 21.34
CA PRO A 273 -8.09 -8.85 20.64
C PRO A 273 -7.05 -8.42 19.59
N ILE A 274 -6.01 -9.22 19.42
CA ILE A 274 -5.00 -9.01 18.37
C ILE A 274 -5.58 -9.45 17.03
N SER A 275 -5.34 -8.69 15.97
CA SER A 275 -5.71 -9.09 14.61
C SER A 275 -4.94 -10.33 14.18
N ASP A 276 -5.65 -11.36 13.69
CA ASP A 276 -5.05 -12.59 13.14
C ASP A 276 -3.99 -12.31 12.07
N LYS A 277 -4.11 -11.19 11.36
CA LYS A 277 -3.17 -10.77 10.32
C LYS A 277 -1.81 -10.33 10.85
N VAL A 278 -1.72 -9.94 12.12
CA VAL A 278 -0.45 -9.49 12.75
C VAL A 278 0.02 -10.43 13.84
N ALA A 279 -0.88 -11.27 14.38
CA ALA A 279 -0.57 -12.19 15.47
C ALA A 279 0.66 -13.07 15.19
N PRO A 280 0.88 -13.63 13.98
CA PRO A 280 2.10 -14.40 13.71
C PRO A 280 3.40 -13.62 13.93
N GLY A 281 3.42 -12.33 13.56
CA GLY A 281 4.58 -11.47 13.76
C GLY A 281 4.79 -11.09 15.22
N LEU A 282 3.72 -10.73 15.94
CA LEU A 282 3.81 -10.36 17.36
C LEU A 282 4.14 -11.55 18.26
N ASN A 283 3.55 -12.71 18.02
CA ASN A 283 3.80 -13.93 18.79
C ASN A 283 5.22 -14.50 18.58
N ASN A 284 5.98 -13.96 17.64
CA ASN A 284 7.35 -14.36 17.34
C ASN A 284 8.28 -13.14 17.26
N ILE A 285 7.97 -12.07 17.99
CA ILE A 285 8.67 -10.79 17.91
C ILE A 285 10.17 -10.94 18.25
N GLU A 286 10.51 -11.88 19.13
CA GLU A 286 11.86 -12.25 19.55
C GLU A 286 12.68 -12.92 18.44
N LYS A 287 12.02 -13.47 17.39
CA LYS A 287 12.71 -14.12 16.25
C LYS A 287 13.21 -13.13 15.22
N PHE A 288 12.90 -11.84 15.35
CA PHE A 288 13.42 -10.78 14.50
C PHE A 288 14.63 -10.12 15.17
N ASP A 289 15.60 -9.69 14.37
CA ASP A 289 16.74 -8.91 14.89
C ASP A 289 16.29 -7.49 15.29
N SER A 290 15.20 -6.99 14.70
CA SER A 290 14.44 -5.85 15.21
C SER A 290 12.97 -5.87 14.79
N ALA A 291 12.08 -5.40 15.67
CA ALA A 291 10.70 -5.08 15.39
C ALA A 291 10.49 -3.55 15.41
N VAL A 292 9.84 -3.01 14.38
CA VAL A 292 9.64 -1.56 14.18
C VAL A 292 8.16 -1.20 14.21
N PHE A 293 7.82 -0.27 15.08
CA PHE A 293 6.49 0.34 15.22
C PHE A 293 6.54 1.82 14.83
N LEU A 294 5.36 2.44 14.66
CA LEU A 294 5.27 3.82 14.17
C LEU A 294 5.11 4.86 15.28
N THR A 295 4.62 4.45 16.46
CA THR A 295 4.30 5.33 17.58
C THR A 295 4.87 4.80 18.89
N GLU A 296 5.15 5.70 19.83
CA GLU A 296 5.63 5.31 21.16
C GLU A 296 4.49 4.67 21.96
N GLU A 297 3.25 5.11 21.76
CA GLU A 297 2.08 4.46 22.36
C GLU A 297 1.93 3.01 21.91
N GLN A 298 2.10 2.72 20.62
CA GLN A 298 2.02 1.35 20.11
C GLN A 298 3.14 0.47 20.63
N LYS A 299 4.36 1.02 20.81
CA LYS A 299 5.47 0.31 21.44
C LYS A 299 5.14 -0.07 22.88
N ARG A 300 4.59 0.84 23.68
CA ARG A 300 4.20 0.57 25.07
C ARG A 300 3.16 -0.54 25.15
N ASP A 301 2.07 -0.41 24.39
CA ASP A 301 1.01 -1.44 24.36
C ASP A 301 1.55 -2.83 23.97
N VAL A 302 2.53 -2.91 23.06
CA VAL A 302 3.16 -4.18 22.69
C VAL A 302 4.05 -4.71 23.81
N ILE A 303 4.86 -3.87 24.45
CA ILE A 303 5.71 -4.27 25.59
C ILE A 303 4.85 -4.77 26.75
N ASP A 304 3.76 -4.08 27.07
CA ASP A 304 2.87 -4.44 28.18
C ASP A 304 2.21 -5.81 27.96
N ARG A 305 1.98 -6.21 26.70
CA ARG A 305 1.31 -7.46 26.34
C ARG A 305 2.24 -8.63 26.01
N PHE A 306 3.39 -8.35 25.40
CA PHE A 306 4.30 -9.36 24.86
C PHE A 306 5.66 -9.38 25.57
N GLY A 307 5.90 -8.44 26.49
CA GLY A 307 7.18 -8.24 27.17
C GLY A 307 8.17 -7.41 26.34
N ASP A 308 9.17 -6.84 27.01
CA ASP A 308 10.29 -6.18 26.34
C ASP A 308 11.34 -7.20 25.92
N THR A 309 11.38 -7.50 24.62
CA THR A 309 12.36 -8.39 24.01
C THR A 309 13.68 -7.68 23.65
N GLY A 310 13.83 -6.39 23.98
CA GLY A 310 15.04 -5.60 23.73
C GLY A 310 15.28 -5.22 22.27
N ASN A 311 14.43 -5.67 21.34
CA ASN A 311 14.55 -5.46 19.90
C ASN A 311 13.42 -4.57 19.31
N ILE A 312 12.61 -3.95 20.18
CA ILE A 312 11.43 -3.15 19.84
C ILE A 312 11.79 -1.65 19.68
N ASN A 313 11.63 -1.15 18.45
CA ASN A 313 12.00 0.21 18.05
C ASN A 313 10.82 1.00 17.48
N VAL A 314 10.88 2.33 17.59
CA VAL A 314 9.88 3.25 17.03
C VAL A 314 10.51 4.14 15.98
N ILE A 315 9.99 4.05 14.76
CA ILE A 315 10.39 4.88 13.63
C ILE A 315 9.15 5.51 13.01
N PRO A 316 8.82 6.75 13.40
CA PRO A 316 7.63 7.42 12.87
C PRO A 316 7.83 7.78 11.39
N HIS A 317 6.73 8.07 10.69
CA HIS A 317 6.86 8.65 9.35
C HIS A 317 7.28 10.13 9.43
N TYR A 318 7.84 10.62 8.32
CA TYR A 318 8.11 12.04 8.12
C TYR A 318 7.40 12.53 6.86
N HIS A 319 7.00 13.80 6.86
CA HIS A 319 6.53 14.49 5.67
C HIS A 319 7.61 15.41 5.13
N ALA A 320 7.63 15.55 3.81
CA ALA A 320 8.49 16.51 3.15
C ALA A 320 7.73 16.98 1.92
N SER A 321 7.62 18.29 1.75
CA SER A 321 7.10 18.84 0.50
C SER A 321 8.01 18.39 -0.66
N PRO A 322 7.46 17.88 -1.76
CA PRO A 322 8.21 17.56 -2.96
C PRO A 322 8.66 18.88 -3.62
N GLY A 323 9.60 19.59 -2.99
CA GLY A 323 10.02 20.90 -3.46
C GLY A 323 10.87 20.75 -4.72
N THR A 324 10.28 20.90 -5.90
CA THR A 324 11.07 21.35 -7.05
C THR A 324 11.55 22.78 -6.79
N LYS A 325 12.59 23.22 -7.50
CA LYS A 325 13.05 24.61 -7.47
C LYS A 325 11.90 25.59 -7.79
N MET A 326 10.94 25.16 -8.61
CA MET A 326 9.76 25.91 -9.02
C MET A 326 8.69 26.00 -7.91
N ASP A 327 8.53 24.96 -7.09
CA ASP A 327 7.57 24.96 -5.97
C ASP A 327 8.01 25.90 -4.86
N LYS A 328 9.33 25.99 -4.62
CA LYS A 328 9.90 26.99 -3.70
C LYS A 328 9.69 28.42 -4.21
N ILE A 329 9.75 28.64 -5.52
CA ILE A 329 9.50 29.95 -6.13
C ILE A 329 8.00 30.29 -6.05
N LYS A 330 7.11 29.35 -6.35
CA LYS A 330 5.65 29.56 -6.25
C LYS A 330 5.18 29.78 -4.81
N SER A 331 5.73 29.06 -3.82
CA SER A 331 5.41 29.30 -2.41
C SER A 331 5.91 30.66 -1.91
N PHE A 332 6.90 31.25 -2.58
CA PHE A 332 7.36 32.61 -2.29
C PHE A 332 6.39 33.69 -2.81
N PHE A 333 5.54 33.36 -3.79
CA PHE A 333 4.59 34.29 -4.41
C PHE A 333 3.12 34.00 -4.06
N SER A 334 2.79 32.84 -3.48
CA SER A 334 1.46 32.60 -2.90
C SER A 334 1.37 33.27 -1.53
N ARG A 335 0.44 34.20 -1.35
CA ARG A 335 -0.07 34.47 -0.01
C ARG A 335 -0.79 33.21 0.43
N ASP A 336 -0.20 32.47 1.37
CA ASP A 336 -0.79 31.30 2.02
C ASP A 336 -1.96 31.73 2.94
N GLU A 337 -2.95 32.42 2.39
CA GLU A 337 -4.14 32.80 3.15
C GLU A 337 -5.03 31.57 3.32
N LYS A 338 -5.16 31.16 4.58
CA LYS A 338 -6.12 30.16 5.03
C LYS A 338 -7.53 30.69 4.77
N ASP A 339 -8.41 29.86 4.21
CA ASP A 339 -9.83 30.17 4.16
C ASP A 339 -10.42 30.01 5.56
N LYS A 340 -10.69 31.14 6.21
CA LYS A 340 -11.18 31.24 7.60
C LYS A 340 -12.53 30.55 7.83
N LYS A 341 -13.21 30.08 6.79
CA LYS A 341 -14.52 29.40 6.86
C LYS A 341 -14.45 27.94 6.40
N LEU A 342 -13.26 27.41 6.14
CA LEU A 342 -13.09 26.07 5.58
C LEU A 342 -12.40 25.10 6.55
N ALA A 343 -13.09 24.01 6.87
CA ALA A 343 -12.51 22.79 7.43
C ALA A 343 -12.30 21.73 6.33
N VAL A 344 -11.27 20.89 6.48
CA VAL A 344 -10.96 19.84 5.50
C VAL A 344 -10.79 18.45 6.12
N ILE A 345 -11.20 17.42 5.39
CA ILE A 345 -10.89 16.01 5.66
C ILE A 345 -10.24 15.43 4.42
N ILE A 346 -9.11 14.74 4.57
CA ILE A 346 -8.51 13.95 3.48
C ILE A 346 -8.34 12.52 3.96
N SER A 347 -9.14 11.59 3.44
CA SER A 347 -9.08 10.18 3.83
C SER A 347 -9.80 9.24 2.85
N ARG A 348 -9.58 7.93 2.96
CA ARG A 348 -10.46 6.96 2.30
C ARG A 348 -11.86 7.00 2.91
N LEU A 349 -12.92 7.02 2.10
CA LEU A 349 -14.30 7.05 2.59
C LEU A 349 -14.73 5.66 3.06
N SER A 350 -14.32 5.30 4.28
CA SER A 350 -14.54 3.99 4.90
C SER A 350 -15.14 4.11 6.29
N SER A 351 -15.81 3.05 6.74
CA SER A 351 -16.45 3.01 8.06
C SER A 351 -15.45 3.19 9.22
N LEU A 352 -14.18 2.83 9.01
CA LEU A 352 -13.10 3.06 9.97
C LEU A 352 -12.74 4.54 10.14
N LYS A 353 -13.03 5.39 9.15
CA LYS A 353 -12.78 6.84 9.23
C LYS A 353 -13.89 7.60 9.95
N ARG A 354 -15.08 7.01 10.09
CA ARG A 354 -16.21 7.57 10.86
C ARG A 354 -16.48 9.05 10.49
N ILE A 355 -16.49 9.32 9.19
CA ILE A 355 -16.71 10.68 8.64
C ILE A 355 -18.14 11.15 8.95
N ASP A 356 -19.06 10.22 9.21
CA ASP A 356 -20.42 10.52 9.64
C ASP A 356 -20.47 11.33 10.95
N HIS A 357 -19.51 11.17 11.86
CA HIS A 357 -19.41 12.00 13.07
C HIS A 357 -19.10 13.46 12.73
N SER A 358 -18.16 13.70 11.80
CA SER A 358 -17.87 15.06 11.33
C SER A 358 -19.09 15.71 10.70
N ILE A 359 -19.87 14.98 9.89
CA ILE A 359 -21.07 15.51 9.25
C ILE A 359 -22.15 15.84 10.29
N LYS A 360 -22.36 14.97 11.28
CA LYS A 360 -23.32 15.19 12.38
C LYS A 360 -22.94 16.42 13.20
N ALA A 361 -21.67 16.55 13.60
CA ALA A 361 -21.16 17.72 14.31
C ALA A 361 -21.28 19.01 13.49
N PHE A 362 -21.06 18.93 12.17
CA PHE A 362 -21.15 20.10 11.28
C PHE A 362 -22.55 20.71 11.21
N LYS A 363 -23.60 19.95 11.54
CA LYS A 363 -24.96 20.49 11.63
C LYS A 363 -25.03 21.62 12.68
N THR A 364 -24.54 21.37 13.89
CA THR A 364 -24.47 22.35 14.97
C THR A 364 -23.55 23.52 14.61
N VAL A 365 -22.45 23.26 13.89
CA VAL A 365 -21.58 24.33 13.38
C VAL A 365 -22.35 25.28 12.47
N VAL A 366 -23.11 24.76 11.50
CA VAL A 366 -23.84 25.57 10.51
C VAL A 366 -25.00 26.35 11.14
N GLU A 367 -25.60 25.85 12.23
CA GLU A 367 -26.61 26.58 12.99
C GLU A 367 -26.04 27.89 13.58
N LYS A 368 -24.76 27.91 13.95
CA LYS A 368 -24.07 29.09 14.49
C LYS A 368 -23.30 29.89 13.42
N MET A 369 -22.77 29.21 12.41
CA MET A 369 -21.91 29.73 11.34
C MET A 369 -22.44 29.28 9.96
N PRO A 370 -23.50 29.92 9.41
CA PRO A 370 -24.19 29.43 8.22
C PRO A 370 -23.33 29.33 6.95
N ASP A 371 -22.24 30.07 6.89
CA ASP A 371 -21.31 30.14 5.78
C ASP A 371 -20.11 29.18 5.89
N ALA A 372 -19.95 28.49 7.03
CA ALA A 372 -18.89 27.51 7.23
C ALA A 372 -18.99 26.35 6.23
N LYS A 373 -17.83 25.89 5.76
CA LYS A 373 -17.68 24.81 4.78
C LYS A 373 -16.83 23.67 5.32
N LEU A 374 -17.21 22.45 4.97
CA LEU A 374 -16.44 21.23 5.18
C LEU A 374 -16.22 20.54 3.84
N GLU A 375 -14.96 20.45 3.42
CA GLU A 375 -14.60 19.68 2.23
C GLU A 375 -14.04 18.31 2.62
N ILE A 376 -14.60 17.26 2.04
CA ILE A 376 -14.20 15.87 2.28
C ILE A 376 -13.59 15.33 0.99
N TRP A 377 -12.29 15.06 1.04
CA TRP A 377 -11.49 14.58 -0.08
C TRP A 377 -11.13 13.10 0.09
N GLY A 378 -11.29 12.36 -1.00
CA GLY A 378 -11.06 10.92 -1.10
C GLY A 378 -12.24 10.19 -1.72
N THR A 379 -12.10 8.88 -1.85
CA THR A 379 -13.12 7.96 -2.36
C THR A 379 -13.17 6.71 -1.48
N GLY A 380 -14.26 5.97 -1.55
CA GLY A 380 -14.42 4.73 -0.79
C GLY A 380 -15.85 4.22 -0.74
N GLU A 381 -16.04 3.09 -0.07
CA GLU A 381 -17.30 2.36 -0.01
C GLU A 381 -18.44 3.14 0.66
N GLU A 382 -18.13 4.07 1.55
CA GLU A 382 -19.13 4.86 2.29
C GLU A 382 -19.65 6.08 1.51
N GLU A 383 -19.14 6.36 0.30
CA GLU A 383 -19.45 7.59 -0.45
C GLU A 383 -20.96 7.86 -0.59
N LYS A 384 -21.73 6.85 -1.03
CA LYS A 384 -23.20 6.97 -1.17
C LYS A 384 -23.90 7.22 0.16
N LYS A 385 -23.45 6.56 1.23
CA LYS A 385 -24.03 6.70 2.57
C LYS A 385 -23.74 8.08 3.16
N LEU A 386 -22.52 8.60 2.97
CA LEU A 386 -22.15 9.94 3.40
C LEU A 386 -22.92 11.00 2.62
N GLN A 387 -23.07 10.85 1.30
CA GLN A 387 -23.87 11.79 0.50
C GLN A 387 -25.35 11.80 0.94
N HIS A 388 -25.92 10.63 1.24
CA HIS A 388 -27.27 10.55 1.78
C HIS A 388 -27.40 11.26 3.14
N LEU A 389 -26.42 11.09 4.04
CA LEU A 389 -26.39 11.77 5.33
C LEU A 389 -26.31 13.30 5.19
N ILE A 390 -25.48 13.80 4.26
CA ILE A 390 -25.35 15.24 3.96
C ILE A 390 -26.71 15.81 3.53
N ASN A 391 -27.37 15.16 2.57
CA ASN A 391 -28.67 15.60 2.06
C ASN A 391 -29.75 15.57 3.15
N LYS A 392 -29.83 14.46 3.91
CA LYS A 392 -30.79 14.31 5.02
C LYS A 392 -30.59 15.35 6.12
N SER A 393 -29.36 15.81 6.33
CA SER A 393 -29.04 16.81 7.35
C SER A 393 -29.24 18.25 6.86
N GLY A 394 -29.65 18.47 5.60
CA GLY A 394 -29.78 19.82 5.03
C GLY A 394 -28.45 20.52 4.76
N LEU A 395 -27.34 19.77 4.68
CA LEU A 395 -25.97 20.31 4.64
C LEU A 395 -25.36 20.37 3.24
N SER A 396 -26.15 20.17 2.18
CA SER A 396 -25.64 20.05 0.80
C SER A 396 -24.88 21.28 0.28
N HIS A 397 -25.09 22.46 0.87
CA HIS A 397 -24.33 23.67 0.55
C HIS A 397 -23.07 23.86 1.42
N ASN A 398 -22.96 23.15 2.53
CA ASN A 398 -21.92 23.33 3.54
C ASN A 398 -20.90 22.19 3.54
N VAL A 399 -21.35 20.95 3.32
CA VAL A 399 -20.48 19.77 3.30
C VAL A 399 -20.41 19.21 1.88
N ILE A 400 -19.20 19.13 1.31
CA ILE A 400 -18.99 18.73 -0.09
C ILE A 400 -18.04 17.53 -0.17
N LEU A 401 -18.49 16.45 -0.80
CA LEU A 401 -17.63 15.33 -1.21
C LEU A 401 -16.89 15.73 -2.50
N LYS A 402 -15.58 15.91 -2.43
CA LYS A 402 -14.75 16.44 -3.53
C LYS A 402 -14.10 15.35 -4.40
N GLY A 403 -14.24 14.08 -4.01
CA GLY A 403 -13.58 12.96 -4.68
C GLY A 403 -12.07 12.91 -4.44
N TYR A 404 -11.36 12.11 -5.24
CA TYR A 404 -9.93 11.86 -5.06
C TYR A 404 -9.06 13.07 -5.46
N THR A 405 -8.01 13.36 -4.68
CA THR A 405 -7.01 14.40 -4.98
C THR A 405 -5.63 13.80 -5.24
N HIS A 406 -4.92 14.36 -6.22
CA HIS A 406 -3.50 14.08 -6.45
C HIS A 406 -2.57 15.06 -5.72
N ASP A 407 -3.12 16.12 -5.14
CA ASP A 407 -2.39 17.22 -4.50
C ASP A 407 -3.00 17.55 -3.12
N PRO A 408 -2.84 16.66 -2.14
CA PRO A 408 -3.35 16.86 -0.78
C PRO A 408 -2.70 18.06 -0.08
N ASP A 409 -1.46 18.39 -0.43
CA ASP A 409 -0.70 19.49 0.15
C ASP A 409 -1.44 20.83 -0.02
N LYS A 410 -1.93 21.13 -1.24
CA LYS A 410 -2.72 22.34 -1.50
C LYS A 410 -4.05 22.41 -0.74
N ILE A 411 -4.66 21.27 -0.49
CA ILE A 411 -5.93 21.22 0.25
C ILE A 411 -5.69 21.58 1.71
N TYR A 412 -4.66 20.99 2.33
CA TYR A 412 -4.28 21.37 3.68
C TYR A 412 -3.85 22.84 3.76
N GLN A 413 -3.07 23.34 2.80
CA GLN A 413 -2.67 24.75 2.77
C GLN A 413 -3.86 25.71 2.81
N ARG A 414 -4.96 25.41 2.12
CA ARG A 414 -6.17 26.27 2.10
C ARG A 414 -7.05 26.14 3.35
N GLY A 415 -7.21 24.94 3.92
CA GLY A 415 -8.11 24.72 5.06
C GLY A 415 -7.62 25.39 6.35
N LEU A 416 -8.52 26.04 7.10
CA LEU A 416 -8.22 26.65 8.39
C LEU A 416 -7.78 25.60 9.41
N PHE A 417 -8.49 24.48 9.46
CA PHE A 417 -8.17 23.31 10.28
C PHE A 417 -8.64 22.04 9.59
N SER A 418 -8.23 20.88 10.13
CA SER A 418 -8.65 19.59 9.61
C SER A 418 -9.23 18.69 10.69
N LEU A 419 -10.01 17.69 10.28
CA LEU A 419 -10.66 16.76 11.19
C LEU A 419 -10.15 15.33 10.99
N MET A 420 -10.03 14.60 12.10
CA MET A 420 -9.85 13.16 12.08
C MET A 420 -10.72 12.45 13.11
N THR A 421 -11.81 11.86 12.65
CA THR A 421 -12.77 11.13 13.49
C THR A 421 -12.58 9.60 13.47
N SER A 422 -11.46 9.11 12.94
CA SER A 422 -11.18 7.68 12.75
C SER A 422 -11.38 6.84 14.02
N LYS A 423 -11.67 5.55 13.87
CA LYS A 423 -11.80 4.59 14.99
C LYS A 423 -10.45 4.06 15.49
N LYS A 424 -9.52 3.84 14.56
CA LYS A 424 -8.15 3.38 14.81
C LYS A 424 -7.23 3.82 13.70
N GLU A 425 -5.94 3.92 14.00
CA GLU A 425 -4.88 4.25 13.06
C GLU A 425 -3.58 3.48 13.38
N GLY A 426 -2.69 3.36 12.39
CA GLY A 426 -1.33 2.89 12.66
C GLY A 426 -0.39 4.04 13.06
N PHE A 427 -0.55 5.19 12.42
CA PHE A 427 0.25 6.40 12.65
C PHE A 427 -0.49 7.72 12.37
N ALA A 428 -1.56 7.69 11.56
CA ALA A 428 -2.31 8.88 11.14
C ALA A 428 -1.51 9.87 10.25
N LEU A 429 -1.05 9.42 9.06
CA LEU A 429 -0.35 10.27 8.09
C LEU A 429 -1.09 11.58 7.74
N SER A 430 -2.42 11.57 7.72
CA SER A 430 -3.23 12.77 7.48
C SER A 430 -3.04 13.85 8.55
N VAL A 431 -2.77 13.47 9.82
CA VAL A 431 -2.46 14.40 10.91
C VAL A 431 -1.10 15.03 10.66
N LEU A 432 -0.08 14.19 10.39
CA LEU A 432 1.27 14.65 10.04
C LEU A 432 1.28 15.62 8.85
N GLU A 433 0.59 15.25 7.76
CA GLU A 433 0.51 16.07 6.54
C GLU A 433 -0.22 17.40 6.80
N SER A 434 -1.32 17.38 7.54
CA SER A 434 -2.08 18.58 7.90
C SER A 434 -1.24 19.57 8.73
N MET A 435 -0.63 19.07 9.80
CA MET A 435 0.21 19.87 10.69
C MET A 435 1.44 20.45 9.97
N TYR A 436 2.05 19.69 9.04
CA TYR A 436 3.14 20.18 8.19
C TYR A 436 2.74 21.40 7.33
N HIS A 437 1.47 21.53 6.95
CA HIS A 437 0.95 22.66 6.17
C HIS A 437 0.30 23.73 7.04
N LYS A 438 0.68 23.80 8.32
CA LYS A 438 0.18 24.77 9.29
C LYS A 438 -1.34 24.69 9.45
N THR A 439 -1.89 23.48 9.37
CA THR A 439 -3.32 23.21 9.56
C THR A 439 -3.46 22.40 10.84
N PRO A 440 -3.92 23.02 11.94
CA PRO A 440 -4.13 22.28 13.18
C PRO A 440 -5.25 21.24 13.00
N VAL A 441 -5.27 20.26 13.89
CA VAL A 441 -6.15 19.09 13.76
C VAL A 441 -7.04 18.95 14.98
N ILE A 442 -8.33 18.68 14.75
CA ILE A 442 -9.24 18.15 15.77
C ILE A 442 -9.35 16.65 15.56
N SER A 443 -8.96 15.86 16.54
CA SER A 443 -8.99 14.39 16.48
C SER A 443 -9.70 13.79 17.69
N TYR A 444 -10.33 12.64 17.50
CA TYR A 444 -10.63 11.78 18.64
C TYR A 444 -9.37 11.14 19.23
N LYS A 445 -9.40 10.86 20.53
CA LYS A 445 -8.43 10.03 21.24
C LYS A 445 -8.60 8.59 20.77
N ILE A 446 -7.69 8.14 19.92
CA ILE A 446 -7.69 6.80 19.34
C ILE A 446 -6.29 6.21 19.34
N LYS A 447 -6.23 4.87 19.35
CA LYS A 447 -5.00 4.13 19.09
C LYS A 447 -4.80 3.97 17.58
N TYR A 448 -3.73 4.44 16.97
CA TYR A 448 -2.57 5.21 17.47
C TYR A 448 -2.27 6.39 16.53
N GLY A 449 -1.43 7.33 16.96
CA GLY A 449 -0.88 8.36 16.07
C GLY A 449 -1.22 9.79 16.48
N PRO A 450 -2.51 10.16 16.67
CA PRO A 450 -2.87 11.54 17.03
C PRO A 450 -2.18 12.01 18.29
N SER A 451 -2.17 11.17 19.34
CA SER A 451 -1.57 11.47 20.63
C SER A 451 -0.04 11.63 20.57
N ASP A 452 0.63 11.11 19.53
CA ASP A 452 2.06 11.29 19.32
C ASP A 452 2.41 12.62 18.63
N MET A 453 1.41 13.29 18.03
CA MET A 453 1.61 14.50 17.22
C MET A 453 0.91 15.73 17.81
N ILE A 454 -0.31 15.56 18.33
CA ILE A 454 -1.16 16.66 18.77
C ILE A 454 -0.92 16.93 20.27
N VAL A 455 -0.48 18.14 20.57
CA VAL A 455 -0.41 18.71 21.92
C VAL A 455 -1.70 19.53 22.12
N ASN A 456 -2.59 19.00 22.97
CA ASN A 456 -3.93 19.54 23.18
C ASN A 456 -3.91 21.02 23.58
N ASN A 457 -4.75 21.84 22.95
CA ASN A 457 -4.83 23.30 23.08
C ASN A 457 -3.59 24.10 22.59
N ASP A 458 -2.52 23.46 22.11
CA ASP A 458 -1.34 24.17 21.58
C ASP A 458 -1.28 24.10 20.05
N ASN A 459 -1.40 22.90 19.47
CA ASN A 459 -1.29 22.68 18.03
C ASN A 459 -2.50 21.97 17.40
N GLY A 460 -3.55 21.76 18.20
CA GLY A 460 -4.78 21.06 17.84
C GLY A 460 -5.55 20.63 19.08
N PHE A 461 -6.58 19.81 18.87
CA PHE A 461 -7.43 19.27 19.93
C PHE A 461 -7.50 17.75 19.87
N ILE A 462 -7.39 17.11 21.03
CA ILE A 462 -7.74 15.70 21.23
C ILE A 462 -9.00 15.62 22.08
N LEU A 463 -10.03 15.00 21.52
CA LEU A 463 -11.34 14.83 22.14
C LEU A 463 -11.56 13.40 22.59
N ASP A 464 -12.45 13.20 23.55
CA ASP A 464 -12.84 11.86 23.96
C ASP A 464 -13.49 11.08 22.82
N HIS A 465 -13.39 9.75 22.92
CA HIS A 465 -13.78 8.87 21.85
C HIS A 465 -15.26 9.03 21.50
N ALA A 466 -15.55 9.33 20.22
CA ALA A 466 -16.90 9.40 19.67
C ALA A 466 -17.78 10.55 20.20
N ASP A 467 -17.21 11.55 20.88
CA ASP A 467 -17.94 12.73 21.36
C ASP A 467 -18.26 13.70 20.20
N ILE A 468 -19.52 13.73 19.76
CA ILE A 468 -19.95 14.57 18.62
C ILE A 468 -20.17 16.02 19.06
N GLU A 469 -20.59 16.23 20.30
CA GLU A 469 -20.89 17.56 20.84
C GLU A 469 -19.59 18.32 21.05
N ALA A 470 -18.61 17.72 21.73
CA ALA A 470 -17.29 18.33 21.89
C ALA A 470 -16.58 18.56 20.54
N LEU A 471 -16.86 17.70 19.54
CA LEU A 471 -16.36 17.91 18.18
C LEU A 471 -16.95 19.18 17.57
N ALA A 472 -18.26 19.39 17.66
CA ALA A 472 -18.91 20.61 17.18
C ALA A 472 -18.38 21.85 17.91
N ASP A 473 -18.24 21.80 19.24
CA ASP A 473 -17.77 22.92 20.04
C ASP A 473 -16.36 23.36 19.65
N ARG A 474 -15.44 22.41 19.44
CA ARG A 474 -14.07 22.76 18.99
C ARG A 474 -14.02 23.28 17.57
N MET A 475 -14.89 22.80 16.69
CA MET A 475 -15.01 23.35 15.34
C MET A 475 -15.52 24.79 15.37
N ILE A 476 -16.56 25.06 16.16
CA ILE A 476 -17.11 26.41 16.38
C ILE A 476 -16.01 27.33 16.91
N TYR A 477 -15.30 26.91 17.96
CA TYR A 477 -14.22 27.69 18.54
C TYR A 477 -13.14 28.05 17.51
N MET A 478 -12.71 27.10 16.67
CA MET A 478 -11.69 27.37 15.64
C MET A 478 -12.19 28.35 14.57
N PHE A 479 -13.46 28.26 14.16
CA PHE A 479 -14.05 29.21 13.22
C PHE A 479 -14.25 30.61 13.82
N GLU A 480 -14.61 30.72 15.10
CA GLU A 480 -14.76 32.00 15.79
C GLU A 480 -13.42 32.67 16.12
N ASN A 481 -12.35 31.88 16.26
CA ASN A 481 -11.01 32.35 16.60
C ASN A 481 -9.98 32.01 15.50
N PRO A 482 -10.13 32.55 14.27
CA PRO A 482 -9.29 32.15 13.15
C PRO A 482 -7.81 32.53 13.34
N GLU A 483 -7.52 33.67 13.98
CA GLU A 483 -6.14 34.10 14.24
C GLU A 483 -5.43 33.17 15.24
N GLU A 484 -6.15 32.73 16.28
CA GLU A 484 -5.64 31.74 17.22
C GLU A 484 -5.46 30.38 16.55
N THR A 485 -6.40 29.97 15.70
CA THR A 485 -6.29 28.73 14.92
C THR A 485 -5.10 28.75 13.96
N ILE A 486 -4.81 29.89 13.32
CA ILE A 486 -3.61 30.07 12.50
C ILE A 486 -2.35 29.95 13.36
N LYS A 487 -2.33 30.53 14.56
CA LYS A 487 -1.22 30.38 15.52
C LYS A 487 -1.03 28.92 15.95
N MET A 488 -2.12 28.17 16.21
CA MET A 488 -2.05 26.73 16.46
C MET A 488 -1.46 25.98 15.26
N GLY A 489 -1.77 26.40 14.03
CA GLY A 489 -1.15 25.89 12.81
C GLY A 489 0.36 26.11 12.77
N GLU A 490 0.86 27.29 13.16
CA GLU A 490 2.29 27.55 13.27
C GLU A 490 2.96 26.67 14.34
N ASN A 491 2.30 26.48 15.50
CA ASN A 491 2.74 25.52 16.52
C ASN A 491 2.81 24.10 15.97
N ALA A 492 1.80 23.68 15.21
CA ALA A 492 1.75 22.37 14.58
C ALA A 492 2.94 22.15 13.64
N ARG A 493 3.23 23.14 12.78
CA ARG A 493 4.39 23.08 11.90
C ARG A 493 5.71 22.99 12.68
N ARG A 494 5.91 23.83 13.69
CA ARG A 494 7.11 23.77 14.55
C ARG A 494 7.30 22.40 15.19
N TYR A 495 6.22 21.79 15.67
CA TYR A 495 6.26 20.46 16.26
C TYR A 495 6.71 19.40 15.24
N ILE A 496 6.12 19.41 14.03
CA ILE A 496 6.50 18.49 12.95
C ILE A 496 7.95 18.69 12.51
N ASP A 497 8.40 19.93 12.31
CA ASP A 497 9.78 20.23 11.90
C ASP A 497 10.80 19.77 12.95
N LYS A 498 10.45 19.79 14.23
CA LYS A 498 11.31 19.32 15.32
C LYS A 498 11.34 17.79 15.45
N HIS A 499 10.18 17.13 15.38
CA HIS A 499 10.03 15.72 15.78
C HIS A 499 9.86 14.73 14.62
N PHE A 500 9.33 15.17 13.48
CA PHE A 500 8.95 14.30 12.36
C PHE A 500 9.60 14.75 11.05
N ASN A 501 10.89 15.08 11.12
CA ASN A 501 11.69 15.51 9.97
C ASN A 501 12.57 14.37 9.42
N LYS A 502 13.16 14.60 8.23
CA LYS A 502 14.01 13.62 7.54
C LYS A 502 15.27 13.23 8.35
N THR A 503 15.81 14.13 9.17
CA THR A 503 17.01 13.88 9.99
C THR A 503 16.69 12.91 11.13
N VAL A 504 15.62 13.15 11.88
CA VAL A 504 15.17 12.24 12.96
C VAL A 504 14.84 10.86 12.38
N TYR A 505 14.14 10.82 11.24
CA TYR A 505 13.85 9.57 10.54
C TYR A 505 15.12 8.80 10.16
N LYS A 506 16.14 9.51 9.66
CA LYS A 506 17.45 8.94 9.31
C LYS A 506 18.13 8.34 10.52
N GLU A 507 18.26 9.10 11.60
CA GLU A 507 18.95 8.67 12.81
C GLU A 507 18.32 7.42 13.40
N LYS A 508 16.97 7.39 13.52
CA LYS A 508 16.23 6.23 14.01
C LYS A 508 16.42 4.98 13.13
N TRP A 509 16.42 5.13 11.79
CA TRP A 509 16.70 4.00 10.89
C TRP A 509 18.13 3.49 10.99
N MET A 510 19.11 4.38 11.07
CA MET A 510 20.52 4.01 11.20
C MET A 510 20.73 3.23 12.50
N ALA A 511 20.25 3.76 13.63
CA ALA A 511 20.32 3.08 14.92
C ALA A 511 19.65 1.70 14.89
N THR A 512 18.47 1.58 14.26
CA THR A 512 17.74 0.31 14.14
C THR A 512 18.48 -0.71 13.27
N VAL A 513 19.04 -0.27 12.14
CA VAL A 513 19.84 -1.14 11.26
C VAL A 513 21.09 -1.62 11.98
N ASP A 514 21.80 -0.73 12.66
CA ASP A 514 23.02 -1.08 13.40
C ASP A 514 22.71 -2.04 14.55
N ALA A 515 21.62 -1.82 15.28
CA ALA A 515 21.15 -2.72 16.33
C ALA A 515 20.78 -4.11 15.78
N ALA A 516 20.04 -4.18 14.66
CA ALA A 516 19.68 -5.43 14.02
C ALA A 516 20.90 -6.21 13.52
N LEU A 517 21.89 -5.52 12.94
CA LEU A 517 23.16 -6.15 12.54
C LEU A 517 23.95 -6.64 13.76
N LYS A 518 23.99 -5.89 14.85
CA LYS A 518 24.66 -6.30 16.08
C LYS A 518 23.98 -7.53 16.71
N SER A 519 22.64 -7.58 16.71
CA SER A 519 21.89 -8.75 17.17
C SER A 519 22.23 -10.00 16.34
N LYS A 520 22.26 -9.85 15.01
CA LYS A 520 22.51 -10.96 14.08
C LYS A 520 23.96 -11.47 14.09
N PHE A 521 24.93 -10.57 14.15
CA PHE A 521 26.35 -10.87 13.89
C PHE A 521 27.30 -10.60 15.05
N GLY A 522 26.80 -10.05 16.17
CA GLY A 522 27.61 -9.64 17.32
C GLY A 522 27.89 -10.75 18.33
N LYS A 523 27.62 -12.01 17.98
CA LYS A 523 28.02 -13.19 18.74
C LYS A 523 29.17 -13.89 18.03
#